data_AF-A0A0Q4FBN6-F1
#
_entry.id   AF-A0A0Q4FBN6-F1
#
_cell.length_a   1.000
_cell.length_b   1.000
_cell.length_c   1.000
_cell.angle_alpha   90.00
_cell.angle_beta   90.00
_cell.angle_gamma   90.00
#
_symmetry.space_group_name_H-M   'P 1'
#
loop_
_entity.id
_entity.type
_entity.pdbx_description
1 polymer ?
#
loop_
_entity_poly.entity_id
_entity_poly.type
_entity_poly.pdbx_seq_one_letter_code
_entity_poly.pdbx_strand_id
1 'polypeptide(L)'
;MILLCVFGRRPVPGQAKAPWLFLAAALLIVAVQLVPLPEDVWRLFPGRDLVDGVPVADPERRWSLMPSGTLNALVSLVVPFTVLALTTAMTRDERAWLPGMILALAAASMLLGLLQFSGASLYSPLINYSPASVIGNFANRNHFALFLALACLVLPAWMFREGRPLSWRGPVGLGLLMLFALMILASGSRAGMIMGALAIAIAGCLAWRELRRELRRAPRWLALAVTIAVAMLIAGVILASVLSDRAVSIQRIVSLDVEQDMRSRAFPTIWQMTRDVFPTGIGFGGFDAAFRAREPLDLLKPTYFNQAHNDLVAMVLDAGLPGLLFLLSVAAWWAWASARAWRDAGRQKTILPRIGSAMLLLIGLASVVDYPVRTPLVMAIVAIAAVWLSTRPDHQKGSTLPSTVQHL
;
A
#
# COMPACT_ATOMS: atom_id res chain seq x y z
N MET A 1 -0.69 21.70 -0.82
CA MET A 1 -0.76 21.95 -2.28
C MET A 1 -0.41 23.39 -2.62
N ILE A 2 -1.21 24.38 -2.20
CA ILE A 2 -0.97 25.81 -2.51
C ILE A 2 0.45 26.26 -2.11
N LEU A 3 0.89 25.96 -0.88
CA LEU A 3 2.25 26.30 -0.42
C LEU A 3 3.36 25.62 -1.24
N LEU A 4 3.11 24.43 -1.77
CA LEU A 4 4.06 23.68 -2.61
C LEU A 4 4.13 24.26 -4.02
N CYS A 5 2.98 24.64 -4.59
CA CYS A 5 2.91 25.26 -5.91
C CYS A 5 3.50 26.69 -5.90
N VAL A 6 3.36 27.42 -4.79
CA VAL A 6 3.81 28.81 -4.66
C VAL A 6 5.25 28.92 -4.16
N PHE A 7 5.67 28.10 -3.20
CA PHE A 7 6.98 28.23 -2.54
C PHE A 7 7.89 26.99 -2.69
N GLY A 8 7.37 25.90 -3.23
CA GLY A 8 8.12 24.65 -3.37
C GLY A 8 9.08 24.66 -4.56
N ARG A 9 10.17 23.89 -4.45
CA ARG A 9 11.00 23.55 -5.62
C ARG A 9 10.12 22.87 -6.67
N ARG A 10 10.28 23.26 -7.93
CA ARG A 10 9.52 22.66 -9.03
C ARG A 10 9.87 21.17 -9.15
N PRO A 11 8.87 20.27 -9.27
CA PRO A 11 9.14 18.86 -9.50
C PRO A 11 9.91 18.68 -10.81
N VAL A 12 10.75 17.65 -10.87
CA VAL A 12 11.48 17.26 -12.08
C VAL A 12 10.92 15.92 -12.57
N PRO A 13 9.86 15.91 -13.41
CA PRO A 13 9.15 14.69 -13.80
C PRO A 13 10.05 13.66 -14.50
N GLY A 14 11.15 14.13 -15.12
CA GLY A 14 12.13 13.29 -15.81
C GLY A 14 12.72 12.15 -14.97
N GLN A 15 12.75 12.28 -13.64
CA GLN A 15 13.27 11.25 -12.73
C GLN A 15 12.27 10.13 -12.41
N ALA A 16 10.97 10.36 -12.61
CA ALA A 16 9.89 9.43 -12.25
C ALA A 16 8.75 9.48 -13.28
N LYS A 17 9.09 9.39 -14.57
CA LYS A 17 8.12 9.52 -15.68
C LYS A 17 6.95 8.54 -15.56
N ALA A 18 7.22 7.27 -15.28
CA ALA A 18 6.18 6.24 -15.22
C ALA A 18 5.14 6.49 -14.11
N PRO A 19 5.52 6.76 -12.84
CA PRO A 19 4.57 7.15 -11.79
C PRO A 19 3.70 8.35 -12.16
N TRP A 20 4.26 9.38 -12.81
CA TRP A 20 3.49 10.53 -13.28
C TRP A 20 2.49 10.17 -14.39
N LEU A 21 2.87 9.31 -15.32
CA LEU A 21 1.98 8.81 -16.37
C LEU A 21 0.83 7.99 -15.80
N PHE A 22 1.10 7.10 -14.83
CA PHE A 22 0.05 6.34 -14.17
C PHE A 22 -0.89 7.22 -13.35
N LEU A 23 -0.37 8.25 -12.65
CA LEU A 23 -1.24 9.19 -11.97
C LEU A 23 -2.11 9.98 -12.95
N ALA A 24 -1.54 10.44 -14.07
CA ALA A 24 -2.30 11.14 -15.12
C ALA A 24 -3.39 10.24 -15.72
N ALA A 25 -3.07 8.97 -15.99
CA ALA A 25 -4.05 8.00 -16.47
C ALA A 25 -5.14 7.71 -15.44
N ALA A 26 -4.80 7.56 -14.15
CA ALA A 26 -5.78 7.39 -13.08
C ALA A 26 -6.71 8.62 -12.97
N LEU A 27 -6.16 9.83 -13.00
CA LEU A 27 -6.93 11.08 -13.02
C LEU A 27 -7.88 11.12 -14.22
N LEU A 28 -7.40 10.76 -15.42
CA LEU A 28 -8.21 10.76 -16.63
C LEU A 28 -9.36 9.74 -16.55
N ILE A 29 -9.07 8.51 -16.12
CA ILE A 29 -10.10 7.46 -15.99
C ILE A 29 -11.20 7.91 -15.03
N VAL A 30 -10.85 8.46 -13.87
CA VAL A 30 -11.86 8.92 -12.90
C VAL A 30 -12.59 10.18 -13.39
N ALA A 31 -11.89 11.14 -14.00
CA ALA A 31 -12.50 12.38 -14.47
C ALA A 31 -13.50 12.16 -15.62
N VAL A 32 -13.18 11.27 -16.56
CA VAL A 32 -14.09 10.92 -17.67
C VAL A 32 -15.39 10.31 -17.16
N GLN A 33 -15.37 9.64 -16.01
CA GLN A 33 -16.59 9.07 -15.42
C GLN A 33 -17.61 10.13 -14.94
N LEU A 34 -17.19 11.38 -14.77
CA LEU A 34 -18.06 12.50 -14.38
C LEU A 34 -18.67 13.25 -15.57
N VAL A 35 -18.30 12.89 -16.80
CA VAL A 35 -18.80 13.55 -18.01
C VAL A 35 -20.25 13.11 -18.26
N PRO A 36 -21.20 14.05 -18.45
CA PRO A 36 -22.57 13.73 -18.83
C PRO A 36 -22.59 13.09 -20.22
N LEU A 37 -23.38 12.04 -20.39
CA LEU A 37 -23.51 11.33 -21.66
C LEU A 37 -24.85 11.66 -22.34
N PRO A 38 -24.89 11.73 -23.68
CA PRO A 38 -26.16 11.73 -24.41
C PRO A 38 -27.01 10.52 -24.03
N GLU A 39 -28.33 10.68 -24.00
CA GLU A 39 -29.27 9.63 -23.57
C GLU A 39 -29.07 8.30 -24.29
N ASP A 40 -28.94 8.35 -25.61
CA ASP A 40 -28.78 7.16 -26.45
C ASP A 40 -27.50 6.40 -26.10
N VAL A 41 -26.42 7.11 -25.77
CA VAL A 41 -25.15 6.50 -25.37
C VAL A 41 -25.24 5.97 -23.94
N TRP A 42 -25.87 6.72 -23.04
CA TRP A 42 -25.99 6.35 -21.64
C TRP A 42 -26.78 5.05 -21.46
N ARG A 43 -27.88 4.87 -22.21
CA ARG A 43 -28.72 3.66 -22.19
C ARG A 43 -28.01 2.42 -22.71
N LEU A 44 -26.96 2.57 -23.54
CA LEU A 44 -26.15 1.45 -24.03
C LEU A 44 -25.18 0.90 -22.98
N PHE A 45 -24.91 1.63 -21.91
CA PHE A 45 -23.97 1.19 -20.89
C PHE A 45 -24.59 0.06 -20.06
N PRO A 46 -23.87 -1.04 -19.84
CA PRO A 46 -24.32 -2.08 -18.93
C PRO A 46 -24.59 -1.56 -17.50
N GLY A 47 -25.60 -2.09 -16.83
CA GLY A 47 -25.93 -1.76 -15.44
C GLY A 47 -26.75 -0.49 -15.23
N ARG A 48 -27.35 0.12 -16.27
CA ARG A 48 -28.28 1.26 -16.08
C ARG A 48 -29.59 0.87 -15.39
N ASP A 49 -30.02 -0.37 -15.59
CA ASP A 49 -31.16 -1.00 -14.89
C ASP A 49 -30.99 -1.00 -13.36
N LEU A 50 -29.75 -0.96 -12.85
CA LEU A 50 -29.45 -0.88 -11.42
C LEU A 50 -29.94 0.42 -10.76
N VAL A 51 -30.18 1.46 -11.54
CA VAL A 51 -30.61 2.78 -11.07
C VAL A 51 -32.00 3.16 -11.56
N ASP A 52 -32.62 2.31 -12.40
CA ASP A 52 -33.98 2.52 -12.89
C ASP A 52 -34.96 2.41 -11.71
N GLY A 53 -35.66 3.52 -11.43
CA GLY A 53 -36.65 3.61 -10.35
C GLY A 53 -36.11 4.04 -8.98
N VAL A 54 -34.80 4.29 -8.85
CA VAL A 54 -34.22 4.88 -7.62
C VAL A 54 -34.28 6.42 -7.74
N PRO A 55 -34.92 7.16 -6.82
CA PRO A 55 -34.99 8.63 -6.86
C PRO A 55 -33.64 9.37 -6.71
N VAL A 56 -32.54 8.61 -6.60
CA VAL A 56 -31.14 9.07 -6.62
C VAL A 56 -30.55 8.98 -8.04
N ALA A 57 -31.35 8.64 -9.06
CA ALA A 57 -30.91 8.59 -10.45
C ALA A 57 -30.18 9.88 -10.84
N ASP A 58 -28.96 9.75 -11.35
CA ASP A 58 -28.16 10.89 -11.81
C ASP A 58 -28.92 11.62 -12.93
N PRO A 59 -29.48 12.82 -12.68
CA PRO A 59 -30.31 13.51 -13.64
C PRO A 59 -29.54 13.93 -14.89
N GLU A 60 -28.21 14.01 -14.79
CA GLU A 60 -27.32 14.38 -15.90
C GLU A 60 -26.78 13.18 -16.67
N ARG A 61 -27.16 11.95 -16.27
CA ARG A 61 -26.82 10.71 -16.99
C ARG A 61 -25.32 10.60 -17.28
N ARG A 62 -24.49 10.80 -16.25
CA ARG A 62 -23.04 10.65 -16.37
C ARG A 62 -22.67 9.18 -16.57
N TRP A 63 -21.43 8.94 -16.98
CA TRP A 63 -20.88 7.59 -17.04
C TRP A 63 -21.05 6.89 -15.69
N SER A 64 -20.60 7.51 -14.59
CA SER A 64 -20.71 6.95 -13.24
C SER A 64 -22.15 6.84 -12.76
N LEU A 65 -22.48 5.72 -12.09
CA LEU A 65 -23.76 5.56 -11.40
C LEU A 65 -23.80 6.36 -10.08
N MET A 66 -22.65 6.73 -9.52
CA MET A 66 -22.54 7.47 -8.26
C MET A 66 -21.56 8.66 -8.41
N PRO A 67 -21.97 9.76 -9.08
CA PRO A 67 -21.07 10.88 -9.37
C PRO A 67 -20.42 11.52 -8.14
N SER A 68 -21.13 11.58 -7.00
CA SER A 68 -20.58 12.09 -5.75
C SER A 68 -19.44 11.21 -5.21
N GLY A 69 -19.60 9.88 -5.28
CA GLY A 69 -18.55 8.92 -4.95
C GLY A 69 -17.35 9.02 -5.89
N THR A 70 -17.60 9.22 -7.18
CA THR A 70 -16.54 9.38 -8.19
C THR A 70 -15.79 10.69 -8.01
N LEU A 71 -16.48 11.78 -7.65
CA LEU A 71 -15.86 13.05 -7.32
C LEU A 71 -14.96 12.92 -6.08
N ASN A 72 -15.42 12.21 -5.05
CA ASN A 72 -14.60 11.92 -3.87
C ASN A 72 -13.34 11.10 -4.24
N ALA A 73 -13.48 10.08 -5.10
CA ALA A 73 -12.35 9.32 -5.62
C ALA A 73 -11.36 10.21 -6.39
N LEU A 74 -11.86 11.12 -7.24
CA LEU A 74 -11.03 12.07 -7.98
C LEU A 74 -10.25 12.99 -7.03
N VAL A 75 -10.92 13.57 -6.04
CA VAL A 75 -10.28 14.43 -5.03
C VAL A 75 -9.25 13.67 -4.20
N SER A 76 -9.49 12.39 -3.89
CA SER A 76 -8.53 11.56 -3.14
C SER A 76 -7.16 11.42 -3.83
N LEU A 77 -7.12 11.53 -5.17
CA LEU A 77 -5.88 11.50 -5.95
C LEU A 77 -4.96 12.71 -5.67
N VAL A 78 -5.43 13.73 -4.93
CA VAL A 78 -4.56 14.79 -4.38
C VAL A 78 -3.41 14.24 -3.53
N VAL A 79 -3.62 13.11 -2.85
CA VAL A 79 -2.62 12.48 -1.99
C VAL A 79 -1.43 11.95 -2.81
N PRO A 80 -1.60 11.00 -3.76
CA PRO A 80 -0.51 10.54 -4.59
C PRO A 80 0.08 11.68 -5.45
N PHE A 81 -0.73 12.64 -5.92
CA PHE A 81 -0.21 13.83 -6.61
C PHE A 81 0.76 14.63 -5.75
N THR A 82 0.36 14.97 -4.52
CA THR A 82 1.19 15.75 -3.59
C THR A 82 2.48 15.01 -3.25
N VAL A 83 2.38 13.70 -3.01
CA VAL A 83 3.54 12.87 -2.65
C VAL A 83 4.49 12.72 -3.84
N LEU A 84 3.99 12.51 -5.06
CA LEU A 84 4.83 12.49 -6.26
C LEU A 84 5.50 13.85 -6.51
N ALA A 85 4.78 14.96 -6.37
CA ALA A 85 5.33 16.31 -6.49
C ALA A 85 6.47 16.54 -5.48
N LEU A 86 6.23 16.25 -4.20
CA LEU A 86 7.22 16.41 -3.13
C LEU A 86 8.44 15.52 -3.34
N THR A 87 8.22 14.22 -3.51
CA THR A 87 9.31 13.24 -3.61
C THR A 87 10.18 13.48 -4.83
N THR A 88 9.62 13.94 -5.95
CA THR A 88 10.40 14.27 -7.16
C THR A 88 11.07 15.64 -7.10
N ALA A 89 10.60 16.56 -6.25
CA ALA A 89 11.24 17.85 -5.99
C ALA A 89 12.37 17.79 -4.94
N MET A 90 12.36 16.76 -4.08
CA MET A 90 13.37 16.58 -3.03
C MET A 90 14.78 16.34 -3.60
N THR A 91 15.77 16.95 -2.96
CA THR A 91 17.20 16.67 -3.12
C THR A 91 17.57 15.28 -2.63
N ARG A 92 18.76 14.80 -2.99
CA ARG A 92 19.27 13.50 -2.53
C ARG A 92 19.33 13.41 -1.00
N ASP A 93 19.75 14.49 -0.33
CA ASP A 93 19.87 14.51 1.13
C ASP A 93 18.50 14.48 1.82
N GLU A 94 17.52 15.24 1.30
CA GLU A 94 16.13 15.21 1.77
C GLU A 94 15.50 13.82 1.57
N ARG A 95 15.71 13.19 0.41
CA ARG A 95 15.20 11.82 0.13
C ARG A 95 15.78 10.78 1.07
N ALA A 96 17.00 10.97 1.57
CA ALA A 96 17.63 10.06 2.51
C ALA A 96 16.96 10.07 3.90
N TRP A 97 16.03 10.99 4.17
CA TRP A 97 15.19 10.99 5.38
C TRP A 97 13.90 10.18 5.23
N LEU A 98 13.43 9.93 4.00
CA LEU A 98 12.15 9.26 3.74
C LEU A 98 12.02 7.89 4.45
N PRO A 99 13.04 6.99 4.44
CA PRO A 99 12.97 5.75 5.21
C PRO A 99 12.72 6.00 6.70
N GLY A 100 13.42 6.97 7.30
CA GLY A 100 13.25 7.34 8.70
C GLY A 100 11.87 7.92 9.01
N MET A 101 11.31 8.72 8.10
CA MET A 101 9.95 9.27 8.25
C MET A 101 8.88 8.17 8.21
N ILE A 102 9.01 7.20 7.30
CA ILE A 102 8.09 6.05 7.22
C ILE A 102 8.17 5.23 8.51
N LEU A 103 9.38 4.97 9.02
CA LEU A 103 9.57 4.26 10.28
C LEU A 103 9.02 5.03 11.47
N ALA A 104 9.15 6.36 11.51
CA ALA A 104 8.57 7.18 12.56
C ALA A 104 7.03 7.14 12.54
N LEU A 105 6.41 7.20 11.37
CA LEU A 105 4.95 7.05 11.22
C LEU A 105 4.48 5.64 11.61
N ALA A 106 5.25 4.61 11.25
CA ALA A 106 4.99 3.23 11.67
C ALA A 106 5.10 3.07 13.18
N ALA A 107 6.14 3.63 13.80
CA ALA A 107 6.32 3.63 15.25
C ALA A 107 5.18 4.37 15.95
N ALA A 108 4.76 5.54 15.47
CA ALA A 108 3.63 6.28 16.02
C ALA A 108 2.31 5.47 15.92
N SER A 109 2.07 4.85 14.76
CA SER A 109 0.89 3.99 14.56
C SER A 109 0.93 2.74 15.46
N MET A 110 2.12 2.16 15.64
CA MET A 110 2.37 1.03 16.51
C MET A 110 2.12 1.38 17.98
N LEU A 111 2.56 2.55 18.45
CA LEU A 111 2.33 3.03 19.82
C LEU A 111 0.83 3.21 20.09
N LEU A 112 0.07 3.75 19.13
CA LEU A 112 -1.40 3.79 19.23
C LEU A 112 -1.99 2.38 19.28
N GLY A 113 -1.48 1.46 18.47
CA GLY A 113 -1.89 0.05 18.51
C GLY A 113 -1.58 -0.60 19.86
N LEU A 114 -0.45 -0.30 20.48
CA LEU A 114 -0.08 -0.79 21.82
C LEU A 114 -1.04 -0.28 22.89
N LEU A 115 -1.43 1.00 22.83
CA LEU A 115 -2.45 1.57 23.73
C LEU A 115 -3.82 0.91 23.53
N GLN A 116 -4.22 0.65 22.29
CA GLN A 116 -5.44 -0.11 22.01
C GLN A 116 -5.36 -1.55 22.55
N PHE A 117 -4.19 -2.19 22.41
CA PHE A 117 -3.95 -3.53 22.92
C PHE A 117 -4.03 -3.61 24.45
N SER A 118 -3.63 -2.55 25.17
CA SER A 118 -3.75 -2.49 26.63
C SER A 118 -5.20 -2.32 27.12
N GLY A 119 -6.18 -2.21 26.21
CA GLY A 119 -7.58 -1.95 26.54
C GLY A 119 -7.91 -0.48 26.79
N ALA A 120 -7.00 0.44 26.45
CA ALA A 120 -7.29 1.87 26.57
C ALA A 120 -8.38 2.26 25.56
N SER A 121 -9.46 2.87 26.05
CA SER A 121 -10.54 3.35 25.20
C SER A 121 -10.21 4.75 24.68
N LEU A 122 -9.85 4.84 23.41
CA LEU A 122 -9.50 6.10 22.75
C LEU A 122 -10.73 6.65 22.01
N TYR A 123 -11.60 7.37 22.71
CA TYR A 123 -12.71 8.10 22.08
C TYR A 123 -12.19 9.41 21.51
N SER A 124 -11.78 9.42 20.25
CA SER A 124 -11.37 10.63 19.54
C SER A 124 -11.85 10.60 18.09
N PRO A 125 -12.40 11.70 17.55
CA PRO A 125 -12.70 11.81 16.12
C PRO A 125 -11.47 11.65 15.21
N LEU A 126 -10.27 11.80 15.78
CA LEU A 126 -9.00 11.72 15.06
C LEU A 126 -8.35 10.33 15.13
N ILE A 127 -8.89 9.42 15.97
CA ILE A 127 -8.34 8.10 16.21
C ILE A 127 -9.41 7.05 15.90
N ASN A 128 -9.12 6.20 14.92
CA ASN A 128 -9.98 5.05 14.66
C ASN A 128 -9.92 4.09 15.85
N TYR A 129 -11.09 3.70 16.37
CA TYR A 129 -11.22 2.77 17.48
C TYR A 129 -12.23 1.68 17.13
N SER A 130 -11.82 0.43 17.31
CA SER A 130 -12.72 -0.73 17.23
C SER A 130 -12.54 -1.56 18.49
N PRO A 131 -13.61 -1.81 19.26
CA PRO A 131 -13.56 -2.72 20.38
C PRO A 131 -12.94 -4.07 19.94
N ALA A 132 -12.04 -4.59 20.76
CA ALA A 132 -11.34 -5.86 20.57
C ALA A 132 -10.33 -5.98 19.41
N SER A 133 -10.09 -4.93 18.60
CA SER A 133 -9.12 -4.96 17.48
C SER A 133 -7.96 -3.98 17.67
N VAL A 134 -6.75 -4.43 17.30
CA VAL A 134 -5.54 -3.59 17.28
C VAL A 134 -5.32 -3.08 15.86
N ILE A 135 -5.60 -1.80 15.65
CA ILE A 135 -5.63 -1.18 14.31
C ILE A 135 -4.75 0.07 14.21
N GLY A 136 -4.15 0.52 15.31
CA GLY A 136 -3.42 1.78 15.35
C GLY A 136 -4.35 2.92 14.96
N ASN A 137 -3.97 3.72 13.97
CA ASN A 137 -4.86 4.75 13.41
C ASN A 137 -5.57 4.34 12.11
N PHE A 138 -5.54 3.06 11.74
CA PHE A 138 -6.24 2.56 10.55
C PHE A 138 -7.66 2.15 10.91
N ALA A 139 -8.57 2.20 9.93
CA ALA A 139 -9.92 1.64 10.07
C ALA A 139 -9.98 0.11 9.86
N ASN A 140 -8.88 -0.50 9.38
CA ASN A 140 -8.80 -1.92 9.06
C ASN A 140 -7.48 -2.51 9.59
N ARG A 141 -7.56 -3.61 10.35
CA ARG A 141 -6.41 -4.34 10.91
C ARG A 141 -5.43 -4.82 9.84
N ASN A 142 -5.93 -5.22 8.66
CA ASN A 142 -5.09 -5.69 7.56
C ASN A 142 -4.24 -4.55 7.00
N HIS A 143 -4.79 -3.33 6.95
CA HIS A 143 -4.06 -2.15 6.48
C HIS A 143 -2.98 -1.74 7.49
N PHE A 144 -3.28 -1.81 8.78
CA PHE A 144 -2.30 -1.59 9.85
C PHE A 144 -1.15 -2.60 9.79
N ALA A 145 -1.47 -3.90 9.72
CA ALA A 145 -0.46 -4.95 9.66
C ALA A 145 0.38 -4.87 8.37
N LEU A 146 -0.23 -4.55 7.22
CA LEU A 146 0.49 -4.27 5.99
C LEU A 146 1.46 -3.09 6.16
N PHE A 147 1.04 -1.99 6.79
CA PHE A 147 1.90 -0.84 6.99
C PHE A 147 3.12 -1.17 7.87
N LEU A 148 2.93 -1.95 8.94
CA LEU A 148 4.04 -2.44 9.76
C LEU A 148 4.95 -3.39 8.98
N ALA A 149 4.41 -4.25 8.12
CA ALA A 149 5.20 -5.12 7.25
C ALA A 149 6.08 -4.29 6.28
N LEU A 150 5.50 -3.25 5.66
CA LEU A 150 6.25 -2.32 4.82
C LEU A 150 7.33 -1.58 5.61
N ALA A 151 7.09 -1.22 6.88
CA ALA A 151 8.09 -0.63 7.76
C ALA A 151 9.26 -1.59 8.04
N CYS A 152 8.99 -2.88 8.29
CA CYS A 152 10.02 -3.92 8.41
C CYS A 152 10.90 -4.01 7.14
N LEU A 153 10.28 -3.88 5.95
CA LEU A 153 10.98 -3.90 4.67
C LEU A 153 11.87 -2.66 4.45
N VAL A 154 11.44 -1.50 4.93
CA VAL A 154 12.17 -0.23 4.80
C VAL A 154 13.32 -0.11 5.80
N LEU A 155 13.21 -0.81 6.94
CA LEU A 155 14.15 -0.72 8.06
C LEU A 155 15.63 -0.84 7.68
N PRO A 156 16.08 -1.77 6.81
CA PRO A 156 17.48 -1.85 6.42
C PRO A 156 18.04 -0.61 5.73
N ALA A 157 17.22 0.11 4.95
CA ALA A 157 17.67 1.34 4.28
C ALA A 157 17.98 2.47 5.29
N TRP A 158 17.32 2.46 6.45
CA TRP A 158 17.61 3.39 7.53
C TRP A 158 18.80 2.95 8.39
N MET A 159 18.86 1.65 8.74
CA MET A 159 19.93 1.07 9.54
C MET A 159 21.30 1.18 8.86
N PHE A 160 21.38 0.76 7.59
CA PHE A 160 22.62 0.68 6.81
C PHE A 160 22.78 1.84 5.83
N ARG A 161 22.29 3.03 6.20
CA ARG A 161 22.42 4.22 5.36
C ARG A 161 23.90 4.49 5.04
N GLU A 162 24.21 4.63 3.75
CA GLU A 162 25.57 4.88 3.25
C GLU A 162 26.25 6.03 4.00
N GLY A 163 27.53 5.83 4.34
CA GLY A 163 28.36 6.82 5.02
C GLY A 163 28.06 7.03 6.50
N ARG A 164 27.19 6.21 7.12
CA ARG A 164 26.92 6.28 8.57
C ARG A 164 27.16 4.95 9.27
N PRO A 165 27.77 4.95 10.47
CA PRO A 165 27.98 3.73 11.24
C PRO A 165 26.66 3.16 11.74
N LEU A 166 26.59 1.83 11.90
CA LEU A 166 25.41 1.16 12.44
C LEU A 166 25.09 1.63 13.86
N SER A 167 26.10 1.76 14.74
CA SER A 167 26.02 2.37 16.09
C SER A 167 24.67 2.09 16.79
N TRP A 168 24.00 3.12 17.32
CA TRP A 168 22.71 3.03 17.99
C TRP A 168 21.55 2.56 17.09
N ARG A 169 21.68 2.70 15.76
CA ARG A 169 20.64 2.27 14.80
C ARG A 169 20.52 0.76 14.70
N GLY A 170 21.59 0.02 15.02
CA GLY A 170 21.57 -1.44 15.08
C GLY A 170 20.57 -1.95 16.13
N PRO A 171 20.81 -1.66 17.42
CA PRO A 171 19.91 -2.06 18.49
C PRO A 171 18.50 -1.47 18.36
N VAL A 172 18.37 -0.18 17.99
CA VAL A 172 17.06 0.45 17.79
C VAL A 172 16.31 -0.19 16.63
N GLY A 173 17.00 -0.48 15.52
CA GLY A 173 16.40 -1.16 14.37
C GLY A 173 15.92 -2.56 14.74
N LEU A 174 16.74 -3.35 15.44
CA LEU A 174 16.34 -4.68 15.89
C LEU A 174 15.14 -4.63 16.85
N GLY A 175 15.14 -3.69 17.79
CA GLY A 175 14.00 -3.48 18.70
C GLY A 175 12.71 -3.10 17.95
N LEU A 176 12.79 -2.17 16.99
CA LEU A 176 11.66 -1.81 16.14
C LEU A 176 11.16 -2.98 15.30
N LEU A 177 12.06 -3.80 14.74
CA LEU A 177 11.70 -5.00 13.99
C LEU A 177 10.89 -5.97 14.84
N MET A 178 11.35 -6.23 16.06
CA MET A 178 10.66 -7.13 17.00
C MET A 178 9.30 -6.56 17.40
N LEU A 179 9.24 -5.28 17.76
CA LEU A 179 7.98 -4.62 18.13
C LEU A 179 6.98 -4.58 16.97
N PHE A 180 7.41 -4.28 15.74
CA PHE A 180 6.55 -4.33 14.56
C PHE A 180 6.04 -5.75 14.31
N ALA A 181 6.90 -6.77 14.38
CA ALA A 181 6.47 -8.16 14.21
C ALA A 181 5.46 -8.60 15.29
N LEU A 182 5.70 -8.23 16.56
CA LEU A 182 4.76 -8.49 17.65
C LEU A 182 3.42 -7.79 17.44
N MET A 183 3.43 -6.55 16.93
CA MET A 183 2.19 -5.80 16.67
C MET A 183 1.44 -6.27 15.43
N ILE A 184 2.14 -6.80 14.42
CA ILE A 184 1.51 -7.55 13.33
C ILE A 184 0.78 -8.77 13.89
N LEU A 185 1.40 -9.51 14.80
CA LEU A 185 0.76 -10.66 15.44
C LEU A 185 -0.43 -10.22 16.32
N ALA A 186 -0.26 -9.17 17.14
CA ALA A 186 -1.30 -8.63 18.00
C ALA A 186 -2.51 -8.09 17.23
N SER A 187 -2.34 -7.70 15.96
CA SER A 187 -3.45 -7.28 15.08
C SER A 187 -4.43 -8.40 14.74
N GLY A 188 -4.02 -9.67 14.87
CA GLY A 188 -4.83 -10.83 14.46
C GLY A 188 -5.05 -10.94 12.94
N SER A 189 -4.31 -10.18 12.13
CA SER A 189 -4.42 -10.21 10.66
C SER A 189 -3.62 -11.37 10.06
N ARG A 190 -4.30 -12.40 9.54
CA ARG A 190 -3.67 -13.52 8.80
C ARG A 190 -2.87 -13.03 7.58
N ALA A 191 -3.51 -12.21 6.74
CA ALA A 191 -2.85 -11.58 5.60
C ALA A 191 -1.65 -10.73 6.05
N GLY A 192 -1.80 -9.97 7.13
CA GLY A 192 -0.75 -9.17 7.73
C GLY A 192 0.45 -9.99 8.21
N MET A 193 0.23 -11.14 8.85
CA MET A 193 1.29 -12.06 9.27
C MET A 193 2.09 -12.60 8.08
N ILE A 194 1.41 -13.01 7.00
CA ILE A 194 2.05 -13.47 5.76
C ILE A 194 2.88 -12.34 5.14
N MET A 195 2.30 -11.14 5.00
CA MET A 195 3.00 -9.97 4.47
C MET A 195 4.20 -9.57 5.35
N GLY A 196 4.06 -9.66 6.67
CA GLY A 196 5.13 -9.41 7.64
C GLY A 196 6.29 -10.39 7.52
N ALA A 197 6.00 -11.69 7.45
CA ALA A 197 7.00 -12.73 7.26
C ALA A 197 7.75 -12.55 5.93
N LEU A 198 7.02 -12.30 4.84
CA LEU A 198 7.61 -12.04 3.52
C LEU A 198 8.46 -10.75 3.53
N ALA A 199 7.97 -9.68 4.16
CA ALA A 199 8.73 -8.44 4.31
C ALA A 199 10.04 -8.65 5.08
N ILE A 200 10.02 -9.35 6.21
CA ILE A 200 11.21 -9.65 7.01
C ILE A 200 12.19 -10.51 6.20
N ALA A 201 11.71 -11.53 5.49
CA ALA A 201 12.55 -12.38 4.66
C ALA A 201 13.24 -11.59 3.53
N ILE A 202 12.48 -10.76 2.81
CA ILE A 202 13.03 -9.90 1.75
C ILE A 202 14.01 -8.87 2.33
N ALA A 203 13.66 -8.22 3.45
CA ALA A 203 14.53 -7.26 4.14
C ALA A 203 15.87 -7.91 4.54
N GLY A 204 15.82 -9.11 5.11
CA GLY A 204 17.00 -9.89 5.48
C GLY A 204 17.86 -10.25 4.28
N CYS A 205 17.25 -10.68 3.17
CA CYS A 205 17.95 -10.97 1.92
C CYS A 205 18.64 -9.71 1.35
N LEU A 206 17.94 -8.57 1.34
CA LEU A 206 18.46 -7.31 0.84
C LEU A 206 19.61 -6.76 1.69
N ALA A 207 19.53 -6.90 3.01
CA ALA A 207 20.52 -6.45 3.98
C ALA A 207 21.62 -7.47 4.28
N TRP A 208 21.62 -8.60 3.58
CA TRP A 208 22.38 -9.78 3.97
C TRP A 208 23.90 -9.55 4.00
N ARG A 209 24.42 -8.75 3.05
CA ARG A 209 25.86 -8.45 2.96
C ARG A 209 26.32 -7.59 4.13
N GLU A 210 25.53 -6.56 4.44
CA GLU A 210 25.75 -5.62 5.53
C GLU A 210 25.61 -6.34 6.88
N LEU A 211 24.56 -7.14 7.03
CA LEU A 211 24.32 -7.95 8.21
C LEU A 211 25.46 -8.95 8.46
N ARG A 212 25.93 -9.68 7.44
CA ARG A 212 27.09 -10.57 7.58
C ARG A 212 28.35 -9.83 8.00
N ARG A 213 28.61 -8.62 7.48
CA ARG A 213 29.80 -7.84 7.84
C ARG A 213 29.76 -7.44 9.32
N GLU A 214 28.61 -7.02 9.82
CA GLU A 214 28.45 -6.62 11.21
C GLU A 214 28.44 -7.82 12.16
N LEU A 215 27.77 -8.93 11.80
CA LEU A 215 27.79 -10.17 12.58
C LEU A 215 29.20 -10.78 12.70
N ARG A 216 30.06 -10.61 11.69
CA ARG A 216 31.47 -11.06 11.76
C ARG A 216 32.32 -10.22 12.72
N ARG A 217 31.93 -8.98 13.00
CA ARG A 217 32.59 -8.09 13.97
C ARG A 217 32.06 -8.30 15.38
N ALA A 218 30.83 -8.77 15.51
CA ALA A 218 30.20 -9.09 16.79
C ALA A 218 30.79 -10.36 17.43
N PRO A 219 30.76 -10.48 18.77
CA PRO A 219 31.15 -11.72 19.43
C PRO A 219 30.22 -12.87 18.99
N ARG A 220 30.79 -14.08 18.81
CA ARG A 220 30.09 -15.24 18.24
C ARG A 220 28.77 -15.58 18.94
N TRP A 221 28.72 -15.45 20.27
CA TRP A 221 27.52 -15.72 21.06
C TRP A 221 26.38 -14.74 20.74
N LEU A 222 26.68 -13.45 20.54
CA LEU A 222 25.69 -12.43 20.20
C LEU A 222 25.16 -12.64 18.77
N ALA A 223 26.06 -12.93 17.83
CA ALA A 223 25.68 -13.24 16.47
C ALA A 223 24.74 -14.45 16.39
N LEU A 224 25.03 -15.50 17.16
CA LEU A 224 24.18 -16.68 17.28
C LEU A 224 22.84 -16.33 17.93
N ALA A 225 22.85 -15.60 19.05
CA ALA A 225 21.64 -15.20 19.77
C ALA A 225 20.68 -14.36 18.89
N VAL A 226 21.19 -13.38 18.16
CA VAL A 226 20.38 -12.57 17.23
C VAL A 226 19.83 -13.42 16.09
N THR A 227 20.64 -14.31 15.52
CA THR A 227 20.19 -15.19 14.43
C THR A 227 19.08 -16.13 14.90
N ILE A 228 19.23 -16.74 16.08
CA ILE A 228 18.21 -17.59 16.70
C ILE A 228 16.96 -16.77 17.03
N ALA A 229 17.09 -15.58 17.61
CA ALA A 229 15.95 -14.72 17.95
C ALA A 229 15.12 -14.35 16.73
N VAL A 230 15.77 -13.96 15.62
CA VAL A 230 15.07 -13.65 14.36
C VAL A 230 14.45 -14.91 13.74
N ALA A 231 15.14 -16.05 13.77
CA ALA A 231 14.59 -17.31 13.27
C ALA A 231 13.36 -17.76 14.08
N MET A 232 13.43 -17.69 15.41
CA MET A 232 12.31 -17.98 16.31
C MET A 232 11.16 -16.99 16.11
N LEU A 233 11.43 -15.72 15.87
CA LEU A 233 10.40 -14.73 15.56
C LEU A 233 9.67 -15.08 14.26
N ILE A 234 10.40 -15.39 13.19
CA ILE A 234 9.81 -15.80 11.90
C ILE A 234 9.02 -17.10 12.08
N ALA A 235 9.61 -18.10 12.73
CA ALA A 235 8.93 -19.37 13.01
C ALA A 235 7.68 -19.19 13.86
N GLY A 236 7.73 -18.31 14.87
CA GLY A 236 6.61 -17.97 15.74
C GLY A 236 5.48 -17.26 14.98
N VAL A 237 5.81 -16.32 14.09
CA VAL A 237 4.82 -15.66 13.22
C VAL A 237 4.18 -16.66 12.25
N ILE A 238 4.98 -17.54 11.62
CA ILE A 238 4.46 -18.57 10.72
C ILE A 238 3.58 -19.56 11.48
N LEU A 239 4.06 -20.07 12.62
CA LEU A 239 3.31 -21.00 13.45
C LEU A 239 2.02 -20.37 13.95
N ALA A 240 2.05 -19.12 14.41
CA ALA A 240 0.84 -18.41 14.82
C ALA A 240 -0.13 -18.24 13.65
N SER A 241 0.36 -17.96 12.44
CA SER A 241 -0.48 -17.89 11.24
C SER A 241 -1.13 -19.25 10.91
N VAL A 242 -0.40 -20.37 11.03
CA VAL A 242 -0.92 -21.72 10.78
C VAL A 242 -1.85 -22.19 11.88
N LEU A 243 -1.52 -21.94 13.14
CA LEU A 243 -2.38 -22.25 14.28
C LEU A 243 -3.65 -21.42 14.27
N SER A 244 -3.60 -20.16 13.83
CA SER A 244 -4.81 -19.35 13.61
C SER A 244 -5.74 -19.97 12.56
N ASP A 245 -5.22 -20.82 11.67
CA ASP A 245 -6.00 -21.55 10.67
C ASP A 245 -6.62 -22.84 11.23
N ARG A 246 -6.08 -23.37 12.34
CA ARG A 246 -6.53 -24.63 12.97
C ARG A 246 -7.28 -24.44 14.29
N ALA A 247 -7.02 -23.37 15.03
CA ALA A 247 -7.50 -23.11 16.38
C ALA A 247 -8.69 -22.14 16.40
N VAL A 248 -9.76 -22.48 15.68
CA VAL A 248 -11.06 -21.78 15.70
C VAL A 248 -11.80 -22.11 17.01
N SER A 249 -11.27 -21.67 18.16
CA SER A 249 -11.80 -21.89 19.51
C SER A 249 -11.06 -20.93 20.48
N ILE A 250 -11.63 -20.01 21.26
CA ILE A 250 -12.98 -19.71 21.75
C ILE A 250 -13.06 -18.17 21.98
N GLN A 251 -14.23 -17.59 21.74
CA GLN A 251 -14.72 -16.25 22.14
C GLN A 251 -14.10 -14.94 21.57
N ARG A 252 -12.81 -14.86 21.20
CA ARG A 252 -12.28 -13.67 20.44
C ARG A 252 -12.40 -13.82 18.91
N ILE A 253 -12.84 -15.00 18.49
CA ILE A 253 -12.82 -15.52 17.11
C ILE A 253 -14.13 -15.24 16.37
N VAL A 254 -15.24 -15.03 17.07
CA VAL A 254 -16.58 -14.93 16.46
C VAL A 254 -16.71 -13.70 15.56
N SER A 255 -16.08 -12.56 15.87
CA SER A 255 -16.15 -11.37 14.99
C SER A 255 -15.18 -11.42 13.81
N LEU A 256 -14.01 -12.05 13.98
CA LEU A 256 -12.96 -12.15 12.95
C LEU A 256 -13.32 -13.19 11.88
N ASP A 257 -13.96 -14.29 12.29
CA ASP A 257 -14.40 -15.36 11.40
C ASP A 257 -15.57 -14.91 10.53
N VAL A 258 -16.52 -14.17 11.11
CA VAL A 258 -17.67 -13.61 10.39
C VAL A 258 -17.24 -12.66 9.27
N GLU A 259 -16.23 -11.81 9.47
CA GLU A 259 -15.80 -10.89 8.41
C GLU A 259 -15.15 -11.62 7.23
N GLN A 260 -14.30 -12.62 7.50
CA GLN A 260 -13.60 -13.36 6.45
C GLN A 260 -14.52 -14.35 5.71
N ASP A 261 -15.46 -14.96 6.44
CA ASP A 261 -16.54 -15.76 5.88
C ASP A 261 -17.43 -14.92 4.95
N MET A 262 -17.83 -13.73 5.40
CA MET A 262 -18.62 -12.79 4.59
C MET A 262 -17.91 -12.40 3.28
N ARG A 263 -16.61 -12.09 3.32
CA ARG A 263 -15.83 -11.77 2.10
C ARG A 263 -15.86 -12.92 1.10
N SER A 264 -15.71 -14.15 1.58
CA SER A 264 -15.70 -15.36 0.74
C SER A 264 -17.07 -15.63 0.12
N ARG A 265 -18.14 -15.46 0.90
CA ARG A 265 -19.53 -15.63 0.42
C ARG A 265 -20.01 -14.50 -0.48
N ALA A 266 -19.53 -13.27 -0.30
CA ALA A 266 -19.87 -12.12 -1.14
C ALA A 266 -19.14 -12.13 -2.50
N PHE A 267 -17.96 -12.77 -2.58
CA PHE A 267 -17.12 -12.75 -3.79
C PHE A 267 -17.84 -13.22 -5.07
N PRO A 268 -18.62 -14.32 -5.09
CA PRO A 268 -19.40 -14.71 -6.27
C PRO A 268 -20.34 -13.61 -6.77
N THR A 269 -21.05 -12.92 -5.87
CA THR A 269 -21.93 -11.81 -6.22
C THR A 269 -21.14 -10.64 -6.82
N ILE A 270 -20.02 -10.27 -6.20
CA ILE A 270 -19.14 -9.19 -6.70
C ILE A 270 -18.61 -9.54 -8.08
N TRP A 271 -18.21 -10.79 -8.29
CA TRP A 271 -17.70 -11.27 -9.56
C TRP A 271 -18.77 -11.26 -10.65
N GLN A 272 -20.00 -11.67 -10.33
CA GLN A 272 -21.14 -11.58 -11.23
C GLN A 272 -21.46 -10.12 -11.59
N MET A 273 -21.56 -9.24 -10.59
CA MET A 273 -21.74 -7.79 -10.82
C MET A 273 -20.67 -7.22 -11.74
N THR A 274 -19.40 -7.61 -11.53
CA THR A 274 -18.28 -7.14 -12.36
C THR A 274 -18.46 -7.57 -13.82
N ARG A 275 -18.95 -8.78 -14.08
CA ARG A 275 -19.25 -9.25 -15.43
C ARG A 275 -20.42 -8.51 -16.06
N ASP A 276 -21.46 -8.26 -15.28
CA ASP A 276 -22.71 -7.65 -15.78
C ASP A 276 -22.51 -6.19 -16.17
N VAL A 277 -21.52 -5.51 -15.59
CA VAL A 277 -21.23 -4.09 -15.90
C VAL A 277 -19.99 -3.89 -16.79
N PHE A 278 -19.32 -4.97 -17.17
CA PHE A 278 -18.23 -4.93 -18.14
C PHE A 278 -18.79 -4.67 -19.55
N PRO A 279 -18.16 -3.83 -20.39
CA PRO A 279 -16.82 -3.25 -20.27
C PRO A 279 -16.76 -1.83 -19.69
N THR A 280 -17.87 -1.23 -19.27
CA THR A 280 -17.89 0.19 -18.86
C THR A 280 -17.58 0.41 -17.39
N GLY A 281 -17.94 -0.55 -16.54
CA GLY A 281 -17.91 -0.42 -15.08
C GLY A 281 -19.03 0.47 -14.53
N ILE A 282 -19.16 0.49 -13.20
CA ILE A 282 -20.21 1.25 -12.49
C ILE A 282 -19.82 2.68 -12.10
N GLY A 283 -18.53 3.02 -12.19
CA GLY A 283 -17.98 4.26 -11.68
C GLY A 283 -17.41 4.14 -10.27
N PHE A 284 -16.32 4.85 -9.99
CA PHE A 284 -15.69 4.82 -8.67
C PHE A 284 -16.63 5.30 -7.57
N GLY A 285 -16.62 4.59 -6.44
CA GLY A 285 -17.50 4.88 -5.30
C GLY A 285 -18.91 4.31 -5.44
N GLY A 286 -19.20 3.56 -6.52
CA GLY A 286 -20.50 2.92 -6.75
C GLY A 286 -20.71 1.58 -6.03
N PHE A 287 -19.65 0.99 -5.46
CA PHE A 287 -19.68 -0.38 -4.92
C PHE A 287 -20.83 -0.65 -3.94
N ASP A 288 -20.95 0.14 -2.87
CA ASP A 288 -21.93 -0.12 -1.80
C ASP A 288 -23.37 -0.08 -2.33
N ALA A 289 -23.70 0.91 -3.15
CA ALA A 289 -25.02 1.02 -3.75
C ALA A 289 -25.30 -0.14 -4.72
N ALA A 290 -24.34 -0.48 -5.59
CA ALA A 290 -24.49 -1.56 -6.54
C ALA A 290 -24.60 -2.94 -5.84
N PHE A 291 -23.85 -3.13 -4.75
CA PHE A 291 -23.87 -4.38 -4.00
C PHE A 291 -25.19 -4.56 -3.26
N ARG A 292 -25.69 -3.53 -2.58
CA ARG A 292 -27.00 -3.59 -1.88
C ARG A 292 -28.17 -3.88 -2.81
N ALA A 293 -28.12 -3.38 -4.04
CA ALA A 293 -29.16 -3.67 -5.03
C ALA A 293 -29.22 -5.16 -5.43
N ARG A 294 -28.14 -5.91 -5.18
CA ARG A 294 -27.99 -7.32 -5.57
C ARG A 294 -27.55 -8.21 -4.40
N GLU A 295 -27.67 -7.71 -3.17
CA GLU A 295 -27.18 -8.40 -1.98
C GLU A 295 -28.06 -9.64 -1.72
N PRO A 296 -27.47 -10.85 -1.68
CA PRO A 296 -28.19 -12.06 -1.33
C PRO A 296 -28.82 -11.97 0.06
N LEU A 297 -30.03 -12.52 0.22
CA LEU A 297 -30.78 -12.47 1.48
C LEU A 297 -30.00 -13.10 2.66
N ASP A 298 -29.18 -14.11 2.40
CA ASP A 298 -28.35 -14.81 3.38
C ASP A 298 -27.08 -14.03 3.80
N LEU A 299 -26.78 -12.92 3.11
CA LEU A 299 -25.72 -11.98 3.46
C LEU A 299 -26.23 -10.73 4.21
N LEU A 300 -27.55 -10.53 4.27
CA LEU A 300 -28.15 -9.40 4.97
C LEU A 300 -27.79 -9.41 6.45
N LYS A 301 -27.26 -8.27 6.90
CA LYS A 301 -26.88 -8.06 8.30
C LYS A 301 -27.02 -6.58 8.69
N PRO A 302 -27.06 -6.25 9.99
CA PRO A 302 -27.18 -4.86 10.46
C PRO A 302 -25.97 -3.96 10.16
N THR A 303 -24.94 -4.45 9.47
CA THR A 303 -23.69 -3.74 9.18
C THR A 303 -23.42 -3.72 7.69
N TYR A 304 -22.84 -2.63 7.19
CA TYR A 304 -22.61 -2.45 5.78
C TYR A 304 -21.39 -3.22 5.27
N PHE A 305 -21.54 -3.90 4.13
CA PHE A 305 -20.43 -4.45 3.38
C PHE A 305 -19.92 -3.38 2.40
N ASN A 306 -18.99 -2.55 2.89
CA ASN A 306 -18.68 -1.26 2.28
C ASN A 306 -17.75 -1.30 1.05
N GLN A 307 -17.07 -2.42 0.80
CA GLN A 307 -16.08 -2.57 -0.27
C GLN A 307 -15.97 -4.01 -0.75
N ALA A 308 -15.41 -4.21 -1.94
CA ALA A 308 -15.24 -5.54 -2.53
C ALA A 308 -14.20 -6.44 -1.82
N HIS A 309 -13.34 -5.88 -0.95
CA HIS A 309 -12.23 -6.61 -0.32
C HIS A 309 -11.29 -7.31 -1.30
N ASN A 310 -11.15 -6.74 -2.50
CA ASN A 310 -10.17 -7.09 -3.52
C ASN A 310 -10.00 -5.88 -4.45
N ASP A 311 -8.88 -5.16 -4.34
CA ASP A 311 -8.66 -3.96 -5.15
C ASP A 311 -8.64 -4.25 -6.66
N LEU A 312 -8.18 -5.44 -7.07
CA LEU A 312 -8.06 -5.80 -8.48
C LEU A 312 -9.45 -5.95 -9.12
N VAL A 313 -10.33 -6.72 -8.48
CA VAL A 313 -11.71 -6.90 -8.91
C VAL A 313 -12.47 -5.58 -8.78
N ALA A 314 -12.27 -4.84 -7.69
CA ALA A 314 -12.91 -3.53 -7.49
C ALA A 314 -12.54 -2.53 -8.60
N MET A 315 -11.28 -2.50 -9.05
CA MET A 315 -10.85 -1.61 -10.13
C MET A 315 -11.55 -1.95 -11.46
N VAL A 316 -11.72 -3.23 -11.76
CA VAL A 316 -12.44 -3.68 -12.96
C VAL A 316 -13.95 -3.43 -12.83
N LEU A 317 -14.51 -3.61 -11.64
CA LEU A 317 -15.92 -3.28 -11.37
C LEU A 317 -16.17 -1.77 -11.53
N ASP A 318 -15.32 -0.94 -10.92
CA ASP A 318 -15.49 0.53 -10.90
C ASP A 318 -15.19 1.16 -12.27
N ALA A 319 -14.22 0.64 -13.03
CA ALA A 319 -13.74 1.29 -14.26
C ALA A 319 -13.73 0.39 -15.51
N GLY A 320 -14.25 -0.83 -15.43
CA GLY A 320 -14.42 -1.73 -16.57
C GLY A 320 -13.10 -2.05 -17.29
N LEU A 321 -13.16 -2.04 -18.62
CA LEU A 321 -12.00 -2.25 -19.50
C LEU A 321 -10.90 -1.21 -19.28
N PRO A 322 -11.17 0.12 -19.16
CA PRO A 322 -10.16 1.10 -18.76
C PRO A 322 -9.41 0.72 -17.47
N GLY A 323 -10.13 0.25 -16.44
CA GLY A 323 -9.54 -0.20 -15.18
C GLY A 323 -8.64 -1.44 -15.36
N LEU A 324 -9.09 -2.42 -16.14
CA LEU A 324 -8.31 -3.62 -16.46
C LEU A 324 -7.01 -3.27 -17.20
N LEU A 325 -7.09 -2.43 -18.24
CA LEU A 325 -5.92 -2.01 -19.01
C LEU A 325 -4.93 -1.23 -18.15
N PHE A 326 -5.42 -0.41 -17.22
CA PHE A 326 -4.58 0.31 -16.26
C PHE A 326 -3.82 -0.67 -15.36
N LEU A 327 -4.51 -1.65 -14.77
CA LEU A 327 -3.87 -2.66 -13.92
C LEU A 327 -2.80 -3.47 -14.67
N LEU A 328 -3.12 -3.93 -15.88
CA LEU A 328 -2.16 -4.68 -16.71
C LEU A 328 -0.92 -3.83 -17.05
N SER A 329 -1.11 -2.54 -17.35
CA SER A 329 -0.02 -1.63 -17.66
C SER A 329 0.89 -1.38 -16.44
N VAL A 330 0.29 -1.19 -15.26
CA VAL A 330 1.04 -1.04 -14.00
C VAL A 330 1.80 -2.33 -13.66
N ALA A 331 1.16 -3.49 -13.80
CA ALA A 331 1.80 -4.79 -13.55
C ALA A 331 2.98 -5.04 -14.50
N ALA A 332 2.80 -4.79 -15.80
CA ALA A 332 3.85 -4.93 -16.80
C ALA A 332 5.03 -3.99 -16.53
N TRP A 333 4.75 -2.72 -16.20
CA TRP A 333 5.78 -1.76 -15.81
C TRP A 333 6.51 -2.20 -14.53
N TRP A 334 5.78 -2.60 -13.50
CA TRP A 334 6.37 -3.05 -12.24
C TRP A 334 7.27 -4.26 -12.47
N ALA A 335 6.85 -5.24 -13.26
CA ALA A 335 7.65 -6.42 -13.57
C ALA A 335 8.94 -6.05 -14.32
N TRP A 336 8.84 -5.20 -15.35
CA TRP A 336 9.99 -4.71 -16.11
C TRP A 336 10.97 -3.91 -15.24
N ALA A 337 10.45 -2.94 -14.49
CA ALA A 337 11.27 -2.06 -13.65
C ALA A 337 11.92 -2.84 -12.50
N SER A 338 11.19 -3.81 -11.93
CA SER A 338 11.72 -4.74 -10.92
C SER A 338 12.83 -5.60 -11.51
N ALA A 339 12.59 -6.28 -12.64
CA ALA A 339 13.60 -7.12 -13.28
C ALA A 339 14.91 -6.35 -13.52
N ARG A 340 14.83 -5.09 -13.94
CA ARG A 340 15.98 -4.20 -14.07
C ARG A 340 16.64 -3.89 -12.71
N ALA A 341 15.87 -3.48 -11.70
CA ALA A 341 16.40 -3.15 -10.37
C ALA A 341 17.12 -4.33 -9.70
N TRP A 342 16.62 -5.55 -9.89
CA TRP A 342 17.21 -6.76 -9.32
C TRP A 342 18.41 -7.28 -10.13
N ARG A 343 18.41 -7.14 -11.47
CA ARG A 343 19.57 -7.49 -12.32
C ARG A 343 20.76 -6.58 -12.08
N ASP A 344 20.52 -5.28 -11.89
CA ASP A 344 21.58 -4.30 -11.65
C ASP A 344 22.02 -4.22 -10.18
N ALA A 345 21.56 -5.13 -9.30
CA ALA A 345 21.81 -5.07 -7.86
C ALA A 345 23.29 -4.97 -7.47
N GLY A 346 24.19 -5.56 -8.26
CA GLY A 346 25.65 -5.45 -8.04
C GLY A 346 26.27 -4.12 -8.45
N ARG A 347 25.59 -3.35 -9.33
CA ARG A 347 26.05 -2.05 -9.85
C ARG A 347 25.39 -0.87 -9.13
N GLN A 348 24.21 -1.06 -8.55
CA GLN A 348 23.51 -0.04 -7.79
C GLN A 348 24.10 0.11 -6.39
N LYS A 349 24.49 1.34 -6.02
CA LYS A 349 24.95 1.65 -4.66
C LYS A 349 23.80 1.58 -3.64
N THR A 350 22.62 2.03 -4.04
CA THR A 350 21.43 2.09 -3.17
C THR A 350 20.56 0.83 -3.21
N ILE A 351 19.93 0.53 -2.08
CA ILE A 351 18.94 -0.55 -1.90
C ILE A 351 17.51 -0.10 -2.25
N LEU A 352 17.26 1.21 -2.37
CA LEU A 352 15.90 1.78 -2.47
C LEU A 352 15.08 1.27 -3.67
N PRO A 353 15.62 1.11 -4.89
CA PRO A 353 14.81 0.58 -6.00
C PRO A 353 14.28 -0.83 -5.76
N ARG A 354 15.07 -1.68 -5.09
CA ARG A 354 14.65 -3.05 -4.73
C ARG A 354 13.64 -3.03 -3.58
N ILE A 355 13.78 -2.12 -2.63
CA ILE A 355 12.76 -1.88 -1.60
C ILE A 355 11.45 -1.40 -2.25
N GLY A 356 11.50 -0.43 -3.16
CA GLY A 356 10.33 0.04 -3.90
C GLY A 356 9.63 -1.07 -4.70
N SER A 357 10.41 -1.93 -5.38
CA SER A 357 9.92 -3.15 -6.04
C SER A 357 9.18 -4.07 -5.07
N ALA A 358 9.80 -4.40 -3.93
CA ALA A 358 9.21 -5.30 -2.94
C ALA A 358 8.00 -4.69 -2.20
N MET A 359 7.99 -3.38 -1.95
CA MET A 359 6.84 -2.70 -1.35
C MET A 359 5.62 -2.78 -2.27
N LEU A 360 5.79 -2.49 -3.57
CA LEU A 360 4.71 -2.61 -4.56
C LEU A 360 4.22 -4.06 -4.70
N LEU A 361 5.12 -5.04 -4.59
CA LEU A 361 4.75 -6.47 -4.56
C LEU A 361 3.85 -6.77 -3.35
N LEU A 362 4.28 -6.40 -2.14
CA LEU A 362 3.52 -6.68 -0.91
C LEU A 362 2.15 -5.99 -0.92
N ILE A 363 2.08 -4.75 -1.40
CA ILE A 363 0.82 -4.03 -1.56
C ILE A 363 -0.08 -4.74 -2.59
N GLY A 364 0.48 -5.14 -3.74
CA GLY A 364 -0.25 -5.88 -4.76
C GLY A 364 -0.79 -7.23 -4.26
N LEU A 365 -0.01 -7.97 -3.45
CA LEU A 365 -0.46 -9.21 -2.83
C LEU A 365 -1.56 -8.96 -1.78
N ALA A 366 -1.43 -7.91 -0.96
CA ALA A 366 -2.46 -7.53 -0.01
C ALA A 366 -3.76 -7.08 -0.70
N SER A 367 -3.65 -6.45 -1.87
CA SER A 367 -4.76 -6.04 -2.74
C SER A 367 -5.56 -7.21 -3.35
N VAL A 368 -5.05 -8.45 -3.30
CA VAL A 368 -5.81 -9.65 -3.70
C VAL A 368 -6.84 -10.06 -2.63
N VAL A 369 -6.57 -9.76 -1.36
CA VAL A 369 -7.37 -10.22 -0.21
C VAL A 369 -8.04 -9.08 0.56
N ASP A 370 -7.70 -7.83 0.24
CA ASP A 370 -8.30 -6.62 0.80
C ASP A 370 -8.16 -5.42 -0.14
N TYR A 371 -8.47 -4.21 0.34
CA TYR A 371 -8.41 -2.96 -0.43
C TYR A 371 -7.43 -1.88 0.09
N PRO A 372 -6.16 -2.21 0.42
CA PRO A 372 -5.26 -1.27 1.10
C PRO A 372 -5.02 0.03 0.34
N VAL A 373 -5.00 0.01 -1.01
CA VAL A 373 -4.64 1.19 -1.82
C VAL A 373 -5.70 2.28 -1.81
N ARG A 374 -6.88 2.02 -1.25
CA ARG A 374 -7.94 3.04 -1.04
C ARG A 374 -7.67 3.95 0.15
N THR A 375 -6.66 3.66 0.97
CA THR A 375 -6.31 4.53 2.11
C THR A 375 -5.26 5.58 1.73
N PRO A 376 -5.40 6.84 2.18
CA PRO A 376 -4.45 7.91 1.86
C PRO A 376 -2.99 7.56 2.17
N LEU A 377 -2.74 6.91 3.31
CA LEU A 377 -1.38 6.54 3.70
C LEU A 377 -0.78 5.49 2.76
N VAL A 378 -1.53 4.47 2.35
CA VAL A 378 -1.04 3.48 1.38
C VAL A 378 -0.87 4.11 0.01
N MET A 379 -1.76 5.00 -0.44
CA MET A 379 -1.57 5.77 -1.69
C MET A 379 -0.25 6.54 -1.68
N ALA A 380 0.07 7.20 -0.55
CA ALA A 380 1.35 7.90 -0.38
C ALA A 380 2.54 6.93 -0.46
N ILE A 381 2.44 5.77 0.18
CA ILE A 381 3.48 4.74 0.16
C ILE A 381 3.67 4.15 -1.25
N VAL A 382 2.60 3.90 -2.00
CA VAL A 382 2.65 3.47 -3.41
C VAL A 382 3.40 4.50 -4.25
N ALA A 383 3.08 5.79 -4.10
CA ALA A 383 3.78 6.86 -4.82
C ALA A 383 5.29 6.89 -4.49
N ILE A 384 5.66 6.82 -3.21
CA ILE A 384 7.06 6.77 -2.78
C ILE A 384 7.78 5.54 -3.36
N ALA A 385 7.19 4.36 -3.22
CA ALA A 385 7.75 3.10 -3.70
C ALA A 385 7.93 3.11 -5.23
N ALA A 386 6.97 3.67 -5.97
CA ALA A 386 7.05 3.80 -7.41
C ALA A 386 8.15 4.78 -7.86
N VAL A 387 8.38 5.87 -7.11
CA VAL A 387 9.51 6.78 -7.34
C VAL A 387 10.83 6.08 -7.05
N TRP A 388 10.95 5.37 -5.94
CA TRP A 388 12.16 4.61 -5.60
C TRP A 388 12.50 3.58 -6.67
N LEU A 389 11.50 2.84 -7.18
CA LEU A 389 11.67 1.88 -8.27
C LEU A 389 12.05 2.55 -9.60
N SER A 390 11.53 3.74 -9.87
CA SER A 390 11.79 4.48 -11.12
C SER A 390 13.15 5.17 -11.17
N THR A 391 13.71 5.49 -9.99
CA THR A 391 14.92 6.31 -9.90
C THR A 391 16.10 5.54 -10.49
N ARG A 392 16.69 6.10 -11.56
CA ARG A 392 17.91 5.54 -12.15
C ARG A 392 19.10 5.90 -11.24
N PRO A 393 20.10 5.02 -11.09
CA PRO A 393 21.38 5.45 -10.55
C PRO A 393 21.87 6.59 -11.45
N ASP A 394 22.22 7.74 -10.86
CA ASP A 394 22.93 8.74 -11.65
C ASP A 394 24.20 8.07 -12.14
N HIS A 395 24.24 7.77 -13.43
CA HIS A 395 25.49 7.85 -14.13
C HIS A 395 25.93 9.29 -13.91
N GLN A 396 26.88 9.50 -13.01
CA GLN A 396 27.79 10.61 -13.18
C GLN A 396 28.21 10.52 -14.65
N LYS A 397 27.65 11.39 -15.49
CA LYS A 397 28.39 11.89 -16.63
C LYS A 397 29.60 12.52 -15.96
N GLY A 398 30.65 11.73 -15.75
CA GLY A 398 31.97 12.26 -15.52
C GLY A 398 32.14 13.24 -16.66
N SER A 399 32.18 14.53 -16.33
CA SER A 399 32.67 15.54 -17.24
C SER A 399 34.01 15.01 -17.73
N THR A 400 34.06 14.54 -18.97
CA THR A 400 35.29 14.16 -19.66
C THR A 400 36.11 15.39 -20.04
N LEU A 401 35.71 16.59 -19.62
CA LEU A 401 36.52 17.78 -19.75
C LEU A 401 37.60 17.74 -18.66
N PRO A 402 38.89 17.69 -19.04
CA PRO A 402 39.98 17.90 -18.10
C PRO A 402 39.76 19.25 -17.43
N SER A 403 39.93 19.32 -16.11
CA SER A 403 40.09 20.59 -15.42
C SER A 403 41.34 21.24 -15.98
N THR A 404 41.18 22.21 -16.88
CA THR A 404 42.26 23.08 -17.30
C THR A 404 42.65 23.90 -16.07
N VAL A 405 43.71 23.46 -15.41
CA VAL A 405 44.44 24.29 -14.45
C VAL A 405 45.04 25.43 -15.26
N GLN A 406 44.38 26.58 -15.25
CA GLN A 406 45.03 27.83 -15.63
C GLN A 406 45.70 28.39 -14.37
N HIS A 407 47.01 28.11 -14.27
CA HIS A 407 47.92 29.00 -13.58
C HIS A 407 48.03 30.28 -14.42
N LEU A 408 47.59 31.40 -13.86
CA LEU A 408 48.19 32.71 -14.06
C LEU A 408 48.21 33.43 -12.71
#